data_AF-A0A142YIW8-F1
#
_entry.id   AF-A0A142YIW8-F1
#
_cell.length_a   1.000
_cell.length_b   1.000
_cell.length_c   1.000
_cell.angle_alpha   90.00
_cell.angle_beta   90.00
_cell.angle_gamma   90.00
#
_symmetry.space_group_name_H-M   'P 1'
#
loop_
_entity.id
_entity.type
_entity.pdbx_description
1 polymer ?
#
loop_
_entity_poly.entity_id
_entity_poly.type
_entity_poly.pdbx_seq_one_letter_code
_entity_poly.pdbx_strand_id
1 'polypeptide(L)'
;MAMICATIGRGRHSSVIEEWQAAAKAGAGLVELRVDCLRREPDLKRLLKDRFTPLVFTVRRGVDGGMWRGDEEKRLQILREAIALGVDYVDLENDVAAKIRRFGPTKRIVSYHNLKKTPEDLGEIVAACNECDPDVVKVAATATNLADVSRILQLGVDAQRPTITIAMGEMGRFTRVLNAKFGAPFTYAGFNRERVFAPGMPYVSELKKDYFYDQIDADTEVYGVIGDPIGHSLSPAVHNAAFRQLGLNKVLVPFQVPKGQLETFFRELEWLGIKGCSVTIPHKEDVIPLLKVKEGSVERTGSCNTVSIDADGVKTGFNTDYRAAMDSLEDAMGKTDAPDAPSPLLDKQVLLLGAGGVARSIAFGLTRRGASVTITNRHDERAAKLAEEVGCRSANWGLRATLLADVIVNCTPVGMHPDVDDTPLPPSAFQRSGTVVFDTIYHPENTMMLKLARERRCTTLTGVDMFVRQAALQFKVYTDRDAPLDVMRAALKRKLGPLKDE
;
A
#
# COMPACT_ATOMS: atom_id res chain seq x y z
N MET A 1 19.19 13.51 2.56
CA MET A 1 18.24 12.45 2.95
C MET A 1 16.86 13.07 3.07
N ALA A 2 15.83 12.39 2.53
CA ALA A 2 14.46 12.90 2.56
C ALA A 2 13.92 12.87 4.00
N MET A 3 13.22 13.93 4.42
CA MET A 3 12.72 14.06 5.80
C MET A 3 11.21 13.79 5.89
N ILE A 4 10.76 13.30 7.05
CA ILE A 4 9.34 13.11 7.34
C ILE A 4 8.89 14.21 8.29
N CYS A 5 7.87 14.96 7.87
CA CYS A 5 7.21 16.02 8.64
C CYS A 5 5.94 15.48 9.29
N ALA A 6 5.95 15.30 10.61
CA ALA A 6 4.75 14.88 11.34
C ALA A 6 3.81 16.06 11.56
N THR A 7 2.59 16.02 11.01
CA THR A 7 1.58 17.06 11.23
C THR A 7 0.90 16.86 12.58
N ILE A 8 1.00 17.88 13.43
CA ILE A 8 0.50 17.90 14.80
C ILE A 8 -0.50 19.03 14.95
N GLY A 9 -1.66 18.72 15.50
CA GLY A 9 -2.68 19.70 15.83
C GLY A 9 -3.48 19.20 17.01
N ARG A 10 -3.53 19.97 18.10
CA ARG A 10 -4.31 19.67 19.30
C ARG A 10 -5.04 20.90 19.80
N GLY A 11 -6.10 20.68 20.57
CA GLY A 11 -6.91 21.76 21.13
C GLY A 11 -6.26 22.52 22.29
N ARG A 12 -5.21 21.97 22.89
CA ARG A 12 -4.50 22.53 24.07
C ARG A 12 -3.00 22.56 23.82
N HIS A 13 -2.32 23.59 24.31
CA HIS A 13 -0.86 23.75 24.22
C HIS A 13 -0.08 22.56 24.77
N SER A 14 -0.45 22.04 25.95
CA SER A 14 0.24 20.90 26.56
C SER A 14 0.20 19.66 25.68
N SER A 15 -0.98 19.37 25.09
CA SER A 15 -1.14 18.22 24.19
C SER A 15 -0.37 18.38 22.88
N VAL A 16 -0.19 19.61 22.37
CA VAL A 16 0.70 19.86 21.22
C VAL A 16 2.14 19.52 21.58
N ILE A 17 2.62 19.97 22.74
CA ILE A 17 4.00 19.74 23.22
C ILE A 17 4.25 18.24 23.46
N GLU A 18 3.32 17.55 24.12
CA GLU A 18 3.38 16.10 24.37
C GLU A 18 3.44 15.32 23.06
N GLU A 19 2.58 15.65 22.09
CA GLU A 19 2.56 14.98 20.79
C GLU A 19 3.81 15.28 19.95
N TRP A 20 4.37 16.50 20.06
CA TRP A 20 5.64 16.83 19.40
C TRP A 20 6.78 16.00 19.96
N GLN A 21 6.88 15.90 21.28
CA GLN A 21 7.89 15.04 21.91
C GLN A 21 7.72 13.57 21.50
N ALA A 22 6.49 13.07 21.40
CA ALA A 22 6.20 11.71 20.94
C ALA A 22 6.58 11.51 19.47
N ALA A 23 6.25 12.45 18.58
CA ALA A 23 6.61 12.39 17.17
C ALA A 23 8.14 12.39 16.97
N ALA A 24 8.86 13.20 17.75
CA ALA A 24 10.33 13.21 17.74
C ALA A 24 10.91 11.86 18.17
N LYS A 25 10.37 11.24 19.24
CA LYS A 25 10.77 9.89 19.70
C LYS A 25 10.44 8.80 18.69
N ALA A 26 9.33 8.91 17.97
CA ALA A 26 8.98 8.05 16.83
C ALA A 26 9.86 8.31 15.59
N GLY A 27 10.73 9.31 15.66
CA GLY A 27 11.76 9.62 14.69
C GLY A 27 11.34 10.57 13.57
N ALA A 28 10.26 11.34 13.73
CA ALA A 28 9.99 12.44 12.81
C ALA A 28 11.19 13.40 12.76
N GLY A 29 11.67 13.73 11.56
CA GLY A 29 12.80 14.64 11.38
C GLY A 29 12.39 16.12 11.40
N LEU A 30 11.08 16.37 11.24
CA LEU A 30 10.44 17.68 11.20
C LEU A 30 9.02 17.52 11.76
N VAL A 31 8.45 18.57 12.32
CA VAL A 31 7.01 18.60 12.65
C VAL A 31 6.32 19.80 12.02
N GLU A 32 5.06 19.65 11.64
CA GLU A 32 4.19 20.78 11.32
C GLU A 32 3.29 21.06 12.52
N LEU A 33 3.40 22.25 13.10
CA LEU A 33 2.50 22.71 14.16
C LEU A 33 1.30 23.43 13.54
N ARG A 34 0.15 22.76 13.50
CA ARG A 34 -1.15 23.29 13.08
C ARG A 34 -1.79 24.08 14.22
N VAL A 35 -1.32 25.31 14.42
CA VAL A 35 -1.74 26.20 15.50
C VAL A 35 -3.21 26.60 15.36
N ASP A 36 -3.75 26.56 14.13
CA ASP A 36 -5.17 26.74 13.84
C ASP A 36 -6.08 25.72 14.55
N CYS A 37 -5.54 24.61 15.07
CA CYS A 37 -6.28 23.59 15.80
C CYS A 37 -6.50 23.89 17.29
N LEU A 38 -5.85 24.91 17.84
CA LEU A 38 -5.98 25.28 19.26
C LEU A 38 -7.37 25.87 19.54
N ARG A 39 -7.92 25.53 20.70
CA ARG A 39 -9.24 26.05 21.13
C ARG A 39 -9.17 27.45 21.76
N ARG A 40 -7.98 27.88 22.16
CA ARG A 40 -7.70 29.17 22.80
C ARG A 40 -6.60 29.88 22.02
N GLU A 41 -6.41 31.17 22.31
CA GLU A 41 -5.35 31.95 21.70
C GLU A 41 -3.97 31.30 21.89
N PRO A 42 -3.14 31.32 20.85
CA PRO A 42 -1.85 30.66 20.89
C PRO A 42 -0.82 31.49 21.68
N ASP A 43 -0.50 31.05 22.89
CA ASP A 43 0.76 31.42 23.56
C ASP A 43 1.97 30.77 22.85
N LEU A 44 2.59 31.52 21.94
CA LEU A 44 3.72 31.05 21.13
C LEU A 44 5.00 30.84 21.94
N LYS A 45 5.24 31.71 22.93
CA LYS A 45 6.41 31.57 23.82
C LYS A 45 6.37 30.25 24.57
N ARG A 46 5.18 29.84 25.01
CA ARG A 46 4.98 28.53 25.64
C ARG A 46 5.17 27.38 24.65
N LEU A 47 4.58 27.45 23.45
CA LEU A 47 4.68 26.36 22.46
C LEU A 47 6.10 26.14 21.96
N LEU A 48 6.84 27.23 21.78
CA LEU A 48 8.16 27.22 21.13
C LEU A 48 9.33 27.21 22.12
N LYS A 49 9.03 27.15 23.43
CA LYS A 49 10.04 27.13 24.51
C LYS A 49 11.00 25.94 24.34
N ASP A 50 10.44 24.75 24.22
CA ASP A 50 11.17 23.50 24.08
C ASP A 50 11.00 23.00 22.64
N ARG A 51 12.10 22.91 21.89
CA ARG A 51 12.10 22.43 20.49
C ARG A 51 12.69 21.03 20.42
N PHE A 52 11.88 20.04 20.07
CA PHE A 52 12.31 18.64 19.98
C PHE A 52 12.82 18.25 18.59
N THR A 53 12.41 18.99 17.56
CA THR A 53 12.84 18.88 16.15
C THR A 53 12.81 20.28 15.52
N PRO A 54 13.33 20.47 14.30
CA PRO A 54 12.90 21.60 13.48
C PRO A 54 11.39 21.58 13.26
N LEU A 55 10.78 22.73 12.93
CA LEU A 55 9.33 22.82 12.73
C LEU A 55 8.87 23.67 11.54
N VAL A 56 7.71 23.31 10.99
CA VAL A 56 6.88 24.11 10.10
C VAL A 56 5.75 24.71 10.91
N PHE A 57 5.72 26.03 11.00
CA PHE A 57 4.68 26.76 11.70
C PHE A 57 3.54 27.10 10.72
N THR A 58 2.33 26.60 10.99
CA THR A 58 1.19 26.73 10.09
C THR A 58 -0.05 27.25 10.84
N VAL A 59 -0.69 28.29 10.29
CA VAL A 59 -2.02 28.75 10.71
C VAL A 59 -2.95 28.71 9.51
N ARG A 60 -3.52 27.53 9.24
CA ARG A 60 -4.27 27.28 8.00
C ARG A 60 -5.70 27.83 8.07
N ARG A 61 -6.15 28.53 7.03
CA ARG A 61 -7.54 28.99 6.86
C ARG A 61 -8.49 27.84 6.54
N GLY A 62 -9.77 27.97 6.92
CA GLY A 62 -10.79 26.96 6.61
C GLY A 62 -10.92 26.62 5.12
N VAL A 63 -10.84 27.62 4.24
CA VAL A 63 -10.90 27.44 2.77
C VAL A 63 -9.73 26.62 2.20
N ASP A 64 -8.61 26.58 2.92
CA ASP A 64 -7.38 25.86 2.54
C ASP A 64 -7.20 24.54 3.33
N GLY A 65 -8.25 24.07 4.02
CA GLY A 65 -8.22 22.80 4.78
C GLY A 65 -7.82 22.98 6.25
N GLY A 66 -7.95 24.20 6.74
CA GLY A 66 -7.62 24.63 8.09
C GLY A 66 -8.78 24.64 9.08
N MET A 67 -8.46 24.98 10.32
CA MET A 67 -9.45 25.25 11.37
C MET A 67 -9.49 26.72 11.81
N TRP A 68 -8.69 27.60 11.20
CA TRP A 68 -8.73 29.03 11.53
C TRP A 68 -10.06 29.64 11.12
N ARG A 69 -10.72 30.29 12.08
CA ARG A 69 -12.00 31.01 11.91
C ARG A 69 -11.94 32.46 12.40
N GLY A 70 -10.76 32.93 12.80
CA GLY A 70 -10.57 34.28 13.31
C GLY A 70 -10.36 35.31 12.19
N ASP A 71 -10.08 36.53 12.60
CA ASP A 71 -9.74 37.63 11.70
C ASP A 71 -8.38 37.42 10.99
N GLU A 72 -8.28 37.89 9.76
CA GLU A 72 -7.10 37.69 8.92
C GLU A 72 -5.89 38.51 9.39
N GLU A 73 -6.09 39.74 9.86
CA GLU A 73 -5.00 40.56 10.39
C GLU A 73 -4.39 39.90 11.63
N LYS A 74 -5.24 39.38 12.51
CA LYS A 74 -4.80 38.58 13.67
C LYS A 74 -4.02 37.34 13.26
N ARG A 75 -4.47 36.63 12.23
CA ARG A 75 -3.76 35.46 11.69
C ARG A 75 -2.36 35.83 11.21
N LEU A 76 -2.25 36.91 10.42
CA LEU A 76 -0.98 37.43 9.92
C LEU A 76 -0.07 37.92 11.05
N GLN A 77 -0.64 38.48 12.12
CA GLN A 77 0.12 38.87 13.31
C GLN A 77 0.75 37.66 14.01
N ILE A 78 -0.01 36.57 14.19
CA ILE A 78 0.51 35.31 14.76
C ILE A 78 1.66 34.75 13.90
N LEU A 79 1.52 34.77 12.57
CA LEU A 79 2.57 34.33 11.65
C LEU A 79 3.84 35.20 11.77
N ARG A 80 3.69 36.54 11.84
CA ARG A 80 4.82 37.46 12.04
C ARG A 80 5.50 37.25 13.39
N GLU A 81 4.73 37.03 14.45
CA GLU A 81 5.26 36.73 15.78
C GLU A 81 6.06 35.43 15.78
N ALA A 82 5.55 34.36 15.15
CA ALA A 82 6.27 33.10 15.01
C ALA A 82 7.60 33.28 14.25
N ILE A 83 7.60 34.06 13.17
CA ILE A 83 8.82 34.42 12.43
C ILE A 83 9.81 35.17 13.34
N ALA A 84 9.34 36.15 14.13
CA ALA A 84 10.18 36.90 15.06
C ALA A 84 10.77 36.01 16.17
N LEU A 85 10.05 34.96 16.58
CA LEU A 85 10.52 33.92 17.51
C LEU A 85 11.43 32.87 16.83
N GLY A 86 11.74 33.03 15.54
CA GLY A 86 12.74 32.24 14.82
C GLY A 86 12.35 30.78 14.59
N VAL A 87 11.11 30.50 14.21
CA VAL A 87 10.71 29.16 13.73
C VAL A 87 11.51 28.75 12.49
N ASP A 88 11.75 27.45 12.27
CA ASP A 88 12.60 27.00 11.16
C ASP A 88 11.95 27.23 9.80
N TYR A 89 10.66 26.91 9.69
CA TYR A 89 9.82 27.16 8.52
C TYR A 89 8.52 27.84 8.95
N VAL A 90 8.03 28.75 8.11
CA VAL A 90 6.66 29.27 8.17
C VAL A 90 5.93 28.92 6.87
N ASP A 91 4.71 28.40 6.98
CA ASP A 91 3.85 28.09 5.83
C ASP A 91 2.87 29.24 5.58
N LEU A 92 2.99 29.84 4.41
CA LEU A 92 2.24 31.02 3.97
C LEU A 92 1.45 30.67 2.71
N GLU A 93 0.15 30.93 2.70
CA GLU A 93 -0.64 30.80 1.48
C GLU A 93 -0.15 31.79 0.41
N ASN A 94 -0.17 31.36 -0.85
CA ASN A 94 0.37 32.13 -1.98
C ASN A 94 -0.23 33.54 -2.10
N ASP A 95 -1.51 33.72 -1.78
CA ASP A 95 -2.21 35.00 -1.84
C ASP A 95 -1.84 35.99 -0.69
N VAL A 96 -1.13 35.52 0.34
CA VAL A 96 -0.68 36.35 1.47
C VAL A 96 0.83 36.40 1.63
N ALA A 97 1.58 35.48 1.02
CA ALA A 97 3.02 35.36 1.17
C ALA A 97 3.77 36.68 0.90
N ALA A 98 3.38 37.41 -0.16
CA ALA A 98 3.98 38.70 -0.51
C ALA A 98 3.74 39.81 0.54
N LYS A 99 2.71 39.69 1.39
CA LYS A 99 2.37 40.69 2.44
C LYS A 99 3.18 40.53 3.72
N ILE A 100 3.85 39.40 3.90
CA ILE A 100 4.73 39.16 5.04
C ILE A 100 6.15 39.44 4.55
N ARG A 101 6.94 40.19 5.32
CA ARG A 101 8.36 40.46 4.99
C ARG A 101 9.26 39.36 5.55
N ARG A 102 10.39 39.10 4.89
CA ARG A 102 11.41 38.21 5.46
C ARG A 102 11.96 38.83 6.74
N PHE A 103 12.24 37.98 7.71
CA PHE A 103 12.88 38.37 8.96
C PHE A 103 13.60 37.16 9.54
N GLY A 104 14.84 37.35 9.98
CA GLY A 104 15.66 36.29 10.55
C GLY A 104 15.96 35.14 9.57
N PRO A 105 16.36 33.97 10.08
CA PRO A 105 16.72 32.80 9.28
C PRO A 105 15.52 31.93 8.86
N THR A 106 14.29 32.33 9.22
CA THR A 106 13.07 31.55 8.98
C THR A 106 12.84 31.31 7.48
N LYS A 107 12.77 30.03 7.09
CA LYS A 107 12.48 29.63 5.72
C LYS A 107 10.99 29.74 5.41
N ARG A 108 10.65 30.00 4.16
CA ARG A 108 9.28 30.19 3.68
C ARG A 108 8.82 29.01 2.85
N ILE A 109 7.71 28.43 3.26
CA ILE A 109 6.92 27.56 2.41
C ILE A 109 5.81 28.43 1.83
N VAL A 110 5.80 28.61 0.51
CA VAL A 110 4.67 29.26 -0.17
C VAL A 110 3.76 28.15 -0.67
N SER A 111 2.53 28.12 -0.15
CA SER A 111 1.61 27.01 -0.37
C SER A 111 0.35 27.40 -1.12
N TYR A 112 -0.10 26.48 -1.96
CA TYR A 112 -1.38 26.52 -2.64
C TYR A 112 -2.17 25.25 -2.34
N HIS A 113 -3.46 25.42 -2.04
CA HIS A 113 -4.36 24.32 -1.74
C HIS A 113 -5.62 24.39 -2.60
N ASN A 114 -6.01 23.27 -3.21
CA ASN A 114 -7.32 23.12 -3.84
C ASN A 114 -7.98 21.82 -3.38
N LEU A 115 -8.90 21.94 -2.44
CA LEU A 115 -9.56 20.78 -1.81
C LEU A 115 -10.59 20.10 -2.72
N LYS A 116 -10.95 20.71 -3.86
CA LYS A 116 -12.06 20.25 -4.69
C LYS A 116 -11.61 19.57 -5.97
N LYS A 117 -10.57 20.09 -6.61
CA LYS A 117 -10.10 19.60 -7.92
C LYS A 117 -8.62 19.90 -8.13
N THR A 118 -8.09 19.38 -9.23
CA THR A 118 -6.81 19.79 -9.78
C THR A 118 -7.04 20.92 -10.78
N PRO A 119 -6.48 22.13 -10.56
CA PRO A 119 -6.56 23.22 -11.54
C PRO A 119 -5.94 22.83 -12.89
N GLU A 120 -6.35 23.49 -13.97
CA GLU A 120 -5.73 23.28 -15.30
C GLU A 120 -4.43 24.08 -15.42
N ASP A 121 -4.40 25.24 -14.78
CA ASP A 121 -3.34 26.26 -14.76
C ASP A 121 -2.28 26.01 -13.67
N LEU A 122 -1.97 24.74 -13.37
CA LEU A 122 -1.00 24.39 -12.31
C LEU A 122 0.37 25.07 -12.51
N GLY A 123 0.84 25.20 -13.76
CA GLY A 123 2.11 25.86 -14.07
C GLY A 123 2.10 27.35 -13.69
N GLU A 124 1.01 28.06 -13.98
CA GLU A 124 0.84 29.48 -13.62
C GLU A 124 0.76 29.65 -12.10
N ILE A 125 0.05 28.75 -11.41
CA ILE A 125 -0.04 28.74 -9.95
C ILE A 125 1.35 28.56 -9.33
N VAL A 126 2.17 27.65 -9.85
CA VAL A 126 3.55 27.43 -9.39
C VAL A 126 4.42 28.64 -9.69
N ALA A 127 4.29 29.27 -10.86
CA ALA A 127 5.00 30.49 -11.20
C ALA A 127 4.67 31.63 -10.22
N ALA A 128 3.38 31.86 -9.93
CA ALA A 128 2.94 32.84 -8.94
C ALA A 128 3.47 32.52 -7.53
N CYS A 129 3.54 31.25 -7.14
CA CYS A 129 4.18 30.85 -5.88
C CYS A 129 5.67 31.20 -5.86
N ASN A 130 6.39 31.00 -6.97
CA ASN A 130 7.82 31.34 -7.09
C ASN A 130 8.08 32.84 -7.01
N GLU A 131 7.18 33.68 -7.50
CA GLU A 131 7.27 35.15 -7.40
C GLU A 131 7.13 35.64 -5.95
N CYS A 132 6.54 34.83 -5.06
CA CYS A 132 6.35 35.15 -3.64
C CYS A 132 7.57 34.85 -2.75
N ASP A 133 8.76 34.75 -3.33
CA ASP A 133 10.02 34.50 -2.62
C ASP A 133 9.99 33.27 -1.67
N PRO A 134 9.68 32.06 -2.18
CA PRO A 134 9.71 30.82 -1.40
C PRO A 134 11.13 30.28 -1.20
N ASP A 135 11.37 29.61 -0.08
CA ASP A 135 12.44 28.62 0.04
C ASP A 135 11.97 27.23 -0.43
N VAL A 136 10.67 26.96 -0.27
CA VAL A 136 9.99 25.74 -0.70
C VAL A 136 8.63 26.10 -1.28
N VAL A 137 8.26 25.53 -2.42
CA VAL A 137 6.88 25.61 -2.95
C VAL A 137 6.10 24.39 -2.49
N LYS A 138 4.83 24.55 -2.12
CA LYS A 138 3.94 23.45 -1.74
C LYS A 138 2.64 23.53 -2.51
N VAL A 139 2.34 22.53 -3.32
CA VAL A 139 1.09 22.45 -4.09
C VAL A 139 0.31 21.22 -3.63
N ALA A 140 -0.88 21.43 -3.10
CA ALA A 140 -1.77 20.34 -2.69
C ALA A 140 -3.13 20.49 -3.39
N ALA A 141 -3.49 19.54 -4.25
CA ALA A 141 -4.75 19.57 -4.99
C ALA A 141 -5.44 18.20 -4.99
N THR A 142 -6.78 18.18 -5.02
CA THR A 142 -7.55 16.94 -5.09
C THR A 142 -7.50 16.34 -6.49
N ALA A 143 -6.93 15.13 -6.59
CA ALA A 143 -6.89 14.40 -7.85
C ALA A 143 -8.16 13.56 -8.03
N THR A 144 -8.80 13.70 -9.18
CA THR A 144 -10.05 12.99 -9.52
C THR A 144 -9.84 11.86 -10.52
N ASN A 145 -8.69 11.86 -11.20
CA ASN A 145 -8.30 10.90 -12.21
C ASN A 145 -6.76 10.77 -12.27
N LEU A 146 -6.26 9.82 -13.08
CA LEU A 146 -4.83 9.53 -13.16
C LEU A 146 -4.00 10.66 -13.80
N ALA A 147 -4.58 11.41 -14.75
CA ALA A 147 -3.93 12.55 -15.36
C ALA A 147 -3.72 13.69 -14.35
N ASP A 148 -4.69 13.94 -13.45
CA ASP A 148 -4.53 14.87 -12.33
C ASP A 148 -3.34 14.49 -11.44
N VAL A 149 -3.26 13.22 -11.05
CA VAL A 149 -2.15 12.74 -10.21
C VAL A 149 -0.80 12.92 -10.91
N SER A 150 -0.75 12.57 -12.20
CA SER A 150 0.45 12.73 -13.03
C SER A 150 0.88 14.20 -13.09
N ARG A 151 -0.02 15.11 -13.47
CA ARG A 151 0.24 16.55 -13.56
C ARG A 151 0.72 17.14 -12.23
N ILE A 152 0.10 16.77 -11.11
CA ILE A 152 0.51 17.27 -9.79
C ILE A 152 1.93 16.80 -9.44
N LEU A 153 2.24 15.51 -9.62
CA LEU A 153 3.55 14.98 -9.26
C LEU A 153 4.66 15.53 -10.18
N GLN A 154 4.36 15.71 -11.47
CA GLN A 154 5.27 16.26 -12.48
C GLN A 154 5.77 17.66 -12.10
N LEU A 155 4.98 18.47 -11.37
CA LEU A 155 5.43 19.77 -10.88
C LEU A 155 6.71 19.69 -10.02
N GLY A 156 6.95 18.57 -9.35
CA GLY A 156 8.17 18.35 -8.57
C GLY A 156 9.39 18.05 -9.43
N VAL A 157 9.17 17.38 -10.57
CA VAL A 157 10.21 17.06 -11.56
C VAL A 157 10.71 18.32 -12.25
N ASP A 158 9.77 19.16 -12.67
CA ASP A 158 10.06 20.36 -13.46
C ASP A 158 10.40 21.57 -12.57
N ALA A 159 10.53 21.36 -11.26
CA ALA A 159 10.64 22.41 -10.29
C ALA A 159 11.99 23.14 -10.35
N GLN A 160 11.95 24.47 -10.39
CA GLN A 160 13.15 25.32 -10.29
C GLN A 160 13.70 25.41 -8.86
N ARG A 161 12.89 24.99 -7.88
CA ARG A 161 13.14 25.09 -6.43
C ARG A 161 12.58 23.86 -5.73
N PRO A 162 13.04 23.51 -4.51
CA PRO A 162 12.46 22.42 -3.75
C PRO A 162 10.93 22.56 -3.67
N THR A 163 10.21 21.56 -4.21
CA THR A 163 8.75 21.60 -4.36
C THR A 163 8.13 20.36 -3.75
N ILE A 164 7.11 20.56 -2.91
CA ILE A 164 6.32 19.49 -2.30
C ILE A 164 5.01 19.41 -3.08
N THR A 165 4.77 18.30 -3.77
CA THR A 165 3.54 18.10 -4.55
C THR A 165 2.63 17.09 -3.85
N ILE A 166 1.34 17.38 -3.75
CA ILE A 166 0.41 16.53 -3.02
C ILE A 166 -0.84 16.36 -3.86
N ALA A 167 -0.97 15.19 -4.48
CA ALA A 167 -2.26 14.75 -4.99
C ALA A 167 -3.06 14.18 -3.80
N MET A 168 -4.10 14.90 -3.38
CA MET A 168 -4.98 14.48 -2.30
C MET A 168 -5.94 13.37 -2.76
N GLY A 169 -6.28 12.49 -1.82
CA GLY A 169 -7.14 11.32 -2.05
C GLY A 169 -6.32 10.02 -2.19
N GLU A 170 -7.02 8.88 -2.18
CA GLU A 170 -6.37 7.56 -2.27
C GLU A 170 -5.58 7.38 -3.57
N MET A 171 -6.06 7.94 -4.69
CA MET A 171 -5.38 7.87 -6.00
C MET A 171 -4.02 8.58 -6.00
N GLY A 172 -3.92 9.67 -5.25
CA GLY A 172 -2.71 10.48 -5.14
C GLY A 172 -1.76 10.05 -4.03
N ARG A 173 -2.11 9.04 -3.22
CA ARG A 173 -1.33 8.64 -2.02
C ARG A 173 0.14 8.38 -2.31
N PHE A 174 0.46 7.76 -3.45
CA PHE A 174 1.84 7.46 -3.83
C PHE A 174 2.69 8.70 -4.10
N THR A 175 2.08 9.84 -4.50
CA THR A 175 2.81 11.10 -4.72
C THR A 175 3.55 11.55 -3.47
N ARG A 176 2.95 11.31 -2.29
CA ARG A 176 3.54 11.64 -0.99
C ARG A 176 4.77 10.80 -0.66
N VAL A 177 4.94 9.63 -1.28
CA VAL A 177 6.13 8.78 -1.15
C VAL A 177 7.14 9.14 -2.23
N LEU A 178 6.71 9.18 -3.50
CA LEU A 178 7.62 9.40 -4.64
C LEU A 178 8.18 10.82 -4.73
N ASN A 179 7.60 11.79 -4.03
CA ASN A 179 8.19 13.13 -3.90
C ASN A 179 9.67 13.15 -3.49
N ALA A 180 10.11 12.20 -2.66
CA ALA A 180 11.52 12.10 -2.27
C ALA A 180 12.44 11.89 -3.48
N LYS A 181 11.98 11.12 -4.48
CA LYS A 181 12.70 10.89 -5.74
C LYS A 181 12.79 12.17 -6.57
N PHE A 182 11.80 13.05 -6.48
CA PHE A 182 11.70 14.27 -7.29
C PHE A 182 12.07 15.54 -6.52
N GLY A 183 13.04 15.44 -5.60
CA GLY A 183 13.67 16.61 -4.99
C GLY A 183 12.86 17.32 -3.90
N ALA A 184 11.72 16.78 -3.47
CA ALA A 184 10.99 17.36 -2.35
C ALA A 184 11.82 17.28 -1.06
N PRO A 185 11.90 18.36 -0.27
CA PRO A 185 12.75 18.39 0.93
C PRO A 185 12.21 17.50 2.06
N PHE A 186 10.90 17.29 2.09
CA PHE A 186 10.21 16.42 3.03
C PHE A 186 8.79 16.10 2.55
N THR A 187 8.16 15.10 3.19
CA THR A 187 6.73 14.80 3.02
C THR A 187 5.95 14.98 4.32
N TYR A 188 4.66 15.28 4.20
CA TYR A 188 3.76 15.42 5.34
C TYR A 188 3.12 14.09 5.70
N ALA A 189 3.10 13.81 7.00
CA ALA A 189 2.60 12.56 7.56
C ALA A 189 1.70 12.80 8.77
N GLY A 190 0.66 11.99 8.88
CA GLY A 190 -0.14 11.91 10.11
C GLY A 190 0.68 11.28 11.23
N PHE A 191 0.38 11.67 12.47
CA PHE A 191 0.97 11.06 13.66
C PHE A 191 -0.10 10.35 14.50
N ASN A 192 -1.13 11.07 14.98
CA ASN A 192 -2.30 10.44 15.61
C ASN A 192 -3.38 10.06 14.58
N ARG A 193 -3.78 8.79 14.59
CA ARG A 193 -4.84 8.23 13.72
C ARG A 193 -6.24 8.78 13.94
N GLU A 194 -6.55 9.26 15.13
CA GLU A 194 -7.79 9.97 15.45
C GLU A 194 -7.87 11.34 14.75
N ARG A 195 -6.77 11.81 14.16
CA ARG A 195 -6.70 13.12 13.51
C ARG A 195 -6.10 13.03 12.11
N VAL A 196 -6.98 13.07 11.12
CA VAL A 196 -6.62 13.12 9.70
C VAL A 196 -6.62 14.57 9.22
N PHE A 197 -5.48 15.05 8.72
CA PHE A 197 -5.34 16.44 8.23
C PHE A 197 -5.55 16.58 6.72
N ALA A 198 -5.37 15.51 5.94
CA ALA A 198 -5.61 15.50 4.50
C ALA A 198 -5.97 14.09 4.02
N PRO A 199 -6.87 13.94 3.03
CA PRO A 199 -7.16 12.66 2.40
C PRO A 199 -5.91 12.01 1.80
N GLY A 200 -5.75 10.71 2.00
CA GLY A 200 -4.60 9.92 1.51
C GLY A 200 -3.26 10.23 2.19
N MET A 201 -3.26 10.92 3.35
CA MET A 201 -2.03 11.19 4.10
C MET A 201 -1.53 9.91 4.82
N PRO A 202 -0.28 9.45 4.53
CA PRO A 202 0.32 8.32 5.24
C PRO A 202 0.75 8.73 6.65
N TYR A 203 1.04 7.75 7.50
CA TYR A 203 1.52 7.99 8.86
C TYR A 203 3.04 7.93 8.95
N VAL A 204 3.63 8.61 9.95
CA VAL A 204 5.09 8.58 10.22
C VAL A 204 5.60 7.14 10.28
N SER A 205 4.89 6.26 10.99
CA SER A 205 5.23 4.85 11.13
C SER A 205 5.26 4.12 9.78
N GLU A 206 4.34 4.44 8.87
CA GLU A 206 4.23 3.83 7.55
C GLU A 206 5.38 4.29 6.64
N LEU A 207 5.63 5.59 6.57
CA LEU A 207 6.74 6.14 5.79
C LEU A 207 8.09 5.61 6.25
N LYS A 208 8.30 5.43 7.55
CA LYS A 208 9.53 4.86 8.10
C LYS A 208 9.65 3.36 7.89
N LYS A 209 8.64 2.58 8.29
CA LYS A 209 8.74 1.12 8.41
C LYS A 209 8.32 0.38 7.15
N ASP A 210 7.47 0.97 6.31
CA ASP A 210 6.90 0.33 5.13
C ASP A 210 7.47 0.89 3.83
N TYR A 211 7.85 2.17 3.77
CA TYR A 211 8.46 2.78 2.58
C TYR A 211 9.95 3.13 2.73
N PHE A 212 10.46 3.19 3.96
CA PHE A 212 11.84 3.63 4.23
C PHE A 212 12.14 4.95 3.52
N TYR A 213 11.24 5.91 3.71
CA TYR A 213 11.16 7.16 2.94
C TYR A 213 12.47 7.95 2.96
N ASP A 214 13.21 7.90 4.06
CA ASP A 214 14.51 8.55 4.27
C ASP A 214 15.63 8.00 3.36
N GLN A 215 15.40 6.84 2.74
CA GLN A 215 16.30 6.16 1.81
C GLN A 215 15.80 6.16 0.36
N ILE A 216 14.84 7.02 0.03
CA ILE A 216 14.43 7.27 -1.36
C ILE A 216 15.20 8.48 -1.88
N ASP A 217 15.76 8.35 -3.07
CA ASP A 217 16.55 9.35 -3.78
C ASP A 217 16.21 9.39 -5.28
N ALA A 218 16.91 10.24 -6.03
CA ALA A 218 16.68 10.45 -7.45
C ALA A 218 16.90 9.18 -8.31
N ASP A 219 17.77 8.27 -7.87
CA ASP A 219 18.12 7.05 -8.59
C ASP A 219 17.25 5.84 -8.20
N THR A 220 16.38 5.99 -7.18
CA THR A 220 15.51 4.92 -6.71
C THR A 220 14.58 4.43 -7.84
N GLU A 221 14.61 3.13 -8.13
CA GLU A 221 13.70 2.53 -9.10
C GLU A 221 12.29 2.34 -8.52
N VAL A 222 11.26 2.59 -9.35
CA VAL A 222 9.86 2.55 -8.91
C VAL A 222 9.19 1.25 -9.35
N TYR A 223 8.56 0.59 -8.38
CA TYR A 223 7.71 -0.57 -8.55
C TYR A 223 6.30 -0.27 -7.99
N GLY A 224 5.33 -1.08 -8.41
CA GLY A 224 3.93 -0.84 -8.07
C GLY A 224 3.19 -2.05 -7.52
N VAL A 225 2.08 -1.79 -6.83
CA VAL A 225 0.96 -2.74 -6.74
C VAL A 225 -0.31 -2.05 -7.23
N ILE A 226 -0.96 -2.61 -8.25
CA ILE A 226 -2.11 -2.04 -8.93
C ILE A 226 -3.39 -2.77 -8.49
N GLY A 227 -4.41 -2.01 -8.08
CA GLY A 227 -5.71 -2.57 -7.67
C GLY A 227 -6.76 -1.51 -7.40
N ASP A 228 -7.98 -1.97 -7.15
CA ASP A 228 -9.09 -1.16 -6.66
C ASP A 228 -10.06 -2.03 -5.83
N PRO A 229 -10.17 -1.80 -4.50
CA PRO A 229 -9.38 -0.87 -3.68
C PRO A 229 -7.94 -1.36 -3.44
N ILE A 230 -6.99 -0.44 -3.24
CA ILE A 230 -5.55 -0.77 -3.01
C ILE A 230 -5.03 -0.43 -1.62
N GLY A 231 -5.75 0.41 -0.86
CA GLY A 231 -5.24 1.01 0.39
C GLY A 231 -4.88 0.00 1.50
N HIS A 232 -5.37 -1.24 1.41
CA HIS A 232 -5.09 -2.33 2.34
C HIS A 232 -3.97 -3.28 1.88
N SER A 233 -3.37 -3.04 0.71
CA SER A 233 -2.33 -3.90 0.19
C SER A 233 -1.11 -3.91 1.11
N LEU A 234 -0.66 -5.13 1.45
CA LEU A 234 0.53 -5.35 2.28
C LEU A 234 1.80 -5.52 1.43
N SER A 235 1.67 -5.55 0.09
CA SER A 235 2.79 -5.68 -0.83
C SER A 235 3.86 -4.60 -0.66
N PRO A 236 3.53 -3.29 -0.46
CA PRO A 236 4.56 -2.28 -0.23
C PRO A 236 5.44 -2.59 0.99
N ALA A 237 4.84 -2.91 2.13
CA ALA A 237 5.58 -3.21 3.36
C ALA A 237 6.50 -4.43 3.19
N VAL A 238 6.01 -5.46 2.50
CA VAL A 238 6.72 -6.73 2.31
C VAL A 238 7.87 -6.61 1.31
N HIS A 239 7.61 -6.03 0.13
CA HIS A 239 8.63 -5.85 -0.91
C HIS A 239 9.69 -4.84 -0.52
N ASN A 240 9.30 -3.71 0.09
CA ASN A 240 10.27 -2.70 0.51
C ASN A 240 11.18 -3.24 1.62
N ALA A 241 10.66 -4.01 2.59
CA ALA A 241 11.51 -4.65 3.59
C ALA A 241 12.55 -5.58 2.95
N ALA A 242 12.17 -6.35 1.92
CA ALA A 242 13.08 -7.19 1.17
C ALA A 242 14.12 -6.39 0.35
N PHE A 243 13.70 -5.32 -0.33
CA PHE A 243 14.64 -4.43 -1.05
C PHE A 243 15.68 -3.85 -0.10
N ARG A 244 15.26 -3.37 1.07
CA ARG A 244 16.16 -2.79 2.07
C ARG A 244 17.11 -3.82 2.68
N GLN A 245 16.63 -5.02 3.00
CA GLN A 245 17.48 -6.10 3.49
C GLN A 245 18.62 -6.43 2.52
N LEU A 246 18.37 -6.32 1.21
CA LEU A 246 19.34 -6.64 0.16
C LEU A 246 20.09 -5.41 -0.39
N GLY A 247 19.92 -4.23 0.22
CA GLY A 247 20.59 -3.00 -0.20
C GLY A 247 20.21 -2.52 -1.60
N LEU A 248 18.99 -2.86 -2.07
CA LEU A 248 18.52 -2.49 -3.40
C LEU A 248 17.85 -1.11 -3.37
N ASN A 249 18.27 -0.20 -4.24
CA ASN A 249 17.70 1.14 -4.36
C ASN A 249 16.37 1.11 -5.14
N LYS A 250 15.35 0.49 -4.54
CA LYS A 250 14.03 0.25 -5.12
C LYS A 250 12.94 0.63 -4.13
N VAL A 251 11.79 1.11 -4.62
CA VAL A 251 10.59 1.34 -3.81
C VAL A 251 9.35 0.82 -4.54
N LEU A 252 8.51 0.08 -3.82
CA LEU A 252 7.19 -0.35 -4.24
C LEU A 252 6.12 0.51 -3.58
N VAL A 253 5.25 1.12 -4.38
CA VAL A 253 4.14 1.98 -3.93
C VAL A 253 2.77 1.46 -4.42
N PRO A 254 1.67 1.77 -3.71
CA PRO A 254 0.34 1.41 -4.16
C PRO A 254 -0.19 2.36 -5.24
N PHE A 255 -0.75 1.79 -6.31
CA PHE A 255 -1.44 2.52 -7.37
C PHE A 255 -2.92 2.12 -7.37
N GLN A 256 -3.78 3.06 -6.96
CA GLN A 256 -5.22 2.91 -7.02
C GLN A 256 -5.68 3.18 -8.46
N VAL A 257 -6.04 2.14 -9.19
CA VAL A 257 -6.42 2.24 -10.60
C VAL A 257 -7.86 1.74 -10.74
N PRO A 258 -8.83 2.59 -11.10
CA PRO A 258 -10.20 2.12 -11.31
C PRO A 258 -10.29 1.09 -12.44
N LYS A 259 -11.31 0.23 -12.37
CA LYS A 259 -11.60 -0.72 -13.46
C LYS A 259 -11.72 0.01 -14.80
N GLY A 260 -11.12 -0.54 -15.86
CA GLY A 260 -11.12 0.06 -17.21
C GLY A 260 -10.11 1.20 -17.42
N GLN A 261 -9.27 1.53 -16.42
CA GLN A 261 -8.27 2.60 -16.50
C GLN A 261 -6.83 2.11 -16.55
N LEU A 262 -6.56 0.81 -16.77
CA LEU A 262 -5.19 0.27 -16.82
C LEU A 262 -4.36 0.86 -17.96
N GLU A 263 -4.94 1.02 -19.14
CA GLU A 263 -4.24 1.62 -20.28
C GLU A 263 -3.91 3.10 -20.01
N THR A 264 -4.88 3.85 -19.49
CA THR A 264 -4.67 5.22 -19.00
C THR A 264 -3.56 5.25 -17.94
N PHE A 265 -3.53 4.32 -16.99
CA PHE A 265 -2.48 4.25 -15.98
C PHE A 265 -1.09 4.11 -16.60
N PHE A 266 -0.90 3.16 -17.53
CA PHE A 266 0.40 2.96 -18.16
C PHE A 266 0.82 4.13 -19.06
N ARG A 267 -0.13 4.87 -19.65
CA ARG A 267 0.13 6.05 -20.45
C ARG A 267 0.45 7.28 -19.60
N GLU A 268 -0.44 7.67 -18.68
CA GLU A 268 -0.30 8.91 -17.91
C GLU A 268 0.89 8.88 -16.94
N LEU A 269 1.32 7.69 -16.50
CA LEU A 269 2.42 7.51 -15.55
C LEU A 269 3.65 6.84 -16.18
N GLU A 270 3.73 6.77 -17.51
CA GLU A 270 4.88 6.20 -18.22
C GLU A 270 6.21 6.85 -17.79
N TRP A 271 6.20 8.17 -17.64
CA TRP A 271 7.36 8.97 -17.25
C TRP A 271 7.94 8.62 -15.87
N LEU A 272 7.17 7.95 -14.99
CA LEU A 272 7.68 7.45 -13.71
C LEU A 272 8.72 6.34 -13.88
N GLY A 273 8.82 5.74 -15.08
CA GLY A 273 9.78 4.69 -15.36
C GLY A 273 9.54 3.42 -14.54
N ILE A 274 8.27 3.07 -14.29
CA ILE A 274 7.87 1.93 -13.48
C ILE A 274 8.50 0.64 -14.05
N LYS A 275 9.23 -0.10 -13.22
CA LYS A 275 9.98 -1.31 -13.63
C LYS A 275 9.19 -2.60 -13.47
N GLY A 276 8.13 -2.58 -12.67
CA GLY A 276 7.26 -3.73 -12.51
C GLY A 276 6.13 -3.48 -11.54
N CYS A 277 5.06 -4.23 -11.69
CA CYS A 277 3.85 -4.10 -10.89
C CYS A 277 3.35 -5.47 -10.42
N SER A 278 2.99 -5.58 -9.16
CA SER A 278 2.05 -6.60 -8.71
C SER A 278 0.65 -6.17 -9.15
N VAL A 279 -0.20 -7.10 -9.59
CA VAL A 279 -1.54 -6.82 -10.09
C VAL A 279 -2.54 -7.58 -9.24
N THR A 280 -3.50 -6.87 -8.65
CA THR A 280 -4.58 -7.46 -7.86
C THR A 280 -5.95 -7.12 -8.44
N ILE A 281 -7.02 -7.54 -7.76
CA ILE A 281 -8.41 -7.29 -8.15
C ILE A 281 -8.62 -5.79 -8.43
N PRO A 282 -9.37 -5.43 -9.50
CA PRO A 282 -10.01 -6.30 -10.50
C PRO A 282 -9.14 -6.62 -11.74
N HIS A 283 -7.86 -6.25 -11.74
CA HIS A 283 -7.05 -6.06 -12.95
C HIS A 283 -6.33 -7.29 -13.49
N LYS A 284 -6.40 -8.43 -12.79
CA LYS A 284 -5.60 -9.61 -13.14
C LYS A 284 -5.91 -10.18 -14.53
N GLU A 285 -7.14 -10.00 -15.00
CA GLU A 285 -7.56 -10.38 -16.34
C GLU A 285 -7.40 -9.21 -17.33
N ASP A 286 -7.82 -8.01 -16.92
CA ASP A 286 -7.78 -6.79 -17.72
C ASP A 286 -6.37 -6.36 -18.15
N VAL A 287 -5.32 -6.77 -17.44
CA VAL A 287 -3.92 -6.47 -17.80
C VAL A 287 -3.41 -7.34 -18.96
N ILE A 288 -3.98 -8.53 -19.19
CA ILE A 288 -3.46 -9.50 -20.15
C ILE A 288 -3.41 -8.98 -21.60
N PRO A 289 -4.43 -8.25 -22.11
CA PRO A 289 -4.38 -7.65 -23.43
C PRO A 289 -3.25 -6.61 -23.60
N LEU A 290 -2.76 -6.03 -22.50
CA LEU A 290 -1.71 -5.01 -22.51
C LEU A 290 -0.28 -5.62 -22.47
N LEU A 291 -0.17 -6.94 -22.34
CA LEU A 291 1.11 -7.64 -22.29
C LEU A 291 1.60 -7.98 -23.70
N LYS A 292 2.87 -7.67 -23.97
CA LYS A 292 3.54 -8.10 -25.20
C LYS A 292 4.10 -9.51 -25.08
N VAL A 293 4.55 -9.90 -23.89
CA VAL A 293 5.01 -11.27 -23.60
C VAL A 293 4.20 -11.83 -22.43
N LYS A 294 3.76 -13.08 -22.56
CA LYS A 294 2.98 -13.80 -21.54
C LYS A 294 3.75 -15.07 -21.21
N GLU A 295 4.16 -15.23 -19.96
CA GLU A 295 4.73 -16.50 -19.53
C GLU A 295 3.63 -17.58 -19.54
N GLY A 296 4.01 -18.83 -19.76
CA GLY A 296 3.04 -19.91 -19.97
C GLY A 296 2.03 -20.06 -18.82
N SER A 297 2.36 -19.67 -17.58
CA SER A 297 1.38 -19.66 -16.48
C SER A 297 0.23 -18.68 -16.72
N VAL A 298 0.48 -17.51 -17.33
CA VAL A 298 -0.56 -16.53 -17.65
C VAL A 298 -1.48 -17.06 -18.74
N GLU A 299 -0.91 -17.62 -19.81
CA GLU A 299 -1.70 -18.20 -20.91
C GLU A 299 -2.61 -19.33 -20.42
N ARG A 300 -2.09 -20.16 -19.51
CA ARG A 300 -2.81 -21.31 -18.96
C ARG A 300 -3.88 -20.94 -17.93
N THR A 301 -3.60 -19.96 -17.07
CA THR A 301 -4.52 -19.58 -15.98
C THR A 301 -5.54 -18.52 -16.39
N GLY A 302 -5.29 -17.81 -17.51
CA GLY A 302 -6.06 -16.63 -17.90
C GLY A 302 -5.96 -15.49 -16.90
N SER A 303 -4.89 -15.45 -16.08
CA SER A 303 -4.72 -14.48 -15.01
C SER A 303 -3.26 -14.06 -14.86
N CYS A 304 -3.02 -12.77 -14.69
CA CYS A 304 -1.69 -12.18 -14.49
C CYS A 304 -1.68 -11.37 -13.18
N ASN A 305 -0.81 -11.74 -12.24
CA ASN A 305 -0.66 -11.00 -10.97
C ASN A 305 0.69 -10.26 -10.88
N THR A 306 1.53 -10.34 -11.91
CA THR A 306 2.90 -9.83 -11.90
C THR A 306 3.29 -9.36 -13.29
N VAL A 307 3.69 -8.10 -13.42
CA VAL A 307 4.20 -7.51 -14.66
C VAL A 307 5.62 -7.03 -14.43
N SER A 308 6.55 -7.40 -15.30
CA SER A 308 7.85 -6.73 -15.43
C SER A 308 7.85 -5.85 -16.67
N ILE A 309 8.58 -4.74 -16.61
CA ILE A 309 8.72 -3.77 -17.69
C ILE A 309 10.22 -3.59 -17.93
N ASP A 310 10.68 -3.92 -19.14
CA ASP A 310 12.09 -3.77 -19.50
C ASP A 310 12.43 -2.33 -19.93
N ALA A 311 13.69 -2.11 -20.34
CA ALA A 311 14.18 -0.80 -20.75
C ALA A 311 13.49 -0.26 -22.02
N ASP A 312 12.96 -1.14 -22.86
CA ASP A 312 12.23 -0.79 -24.09
C ASP A 312 10.72 -0.61 -23.84
N GLY A 313 10.27 -0.71 -22.58
CA GLY A 313 8.87 -0.58 -22.19
C GLY A 313 8.02 -1.83 -22.47
N VAL A 314 8.65 -2.96 -22.82
CA VAL A 314 7.98 -4.22 -23.09
C VAL A 314 7.46 -4.83 -21.80
N LYS A 315 6.16 -5.09 -21.76
CA LYS A 315 5.45 -5.63 -20.60
C LYS A 315 5.40 -7.15 -20.71
N THR A 316 6.02 -7.82 -19.75
CA THR A 316 5.99 -9.29 -19.61
C THR A 316 5.15 -9.68 -18.40
N GLY A 317 4.16 -10.54 -18.58
CA GLY A 317 3.27 -11.00 -17.49
C GLY A 317 3.60 -12.39 -16.97
N PHE A 318 3.42 -12.55 -15.66
CA PHE A 318 3.60 -13.80 -14.92
C PHE A 318 2.43 -14.04 -13.95
N ASN A 319 2.22 -15.31 -13.58
CA ASN A 319 1.31 -15.68 -12.50
C ASN A 319 2.07 -16.41 -11.38
N THR A 320 2.27 -15.71 -10.25
CA THR A 320 2.97 -16.26 -9.08
C THR A 320 2.02 -16.88 -8.05
N ASP A 321 0.72 -16.58 -8.10
CA ASP A 321 -0.27 -17.12 -7.15
C ASP A 321 -0.40 -18.64 -7.28
N TYR A 322 -0.55 -19.13 -8.52
CA TYR A 322 -0.60 -20.56 -8.83
C TYR A 322 0.62 -21.29 -8.26
N ARG A 323 1.82 -20.77 -8.51
CA ARG A 323 3.07 -21.43 -8.12
C ARG A 323 3.23 -21.41 -6.60
N ALA A 324 2.95 -20.28 -5.96
CA ALA A 324 3.02 -20.14 -4.51
C ALA A 324 2.08 -21.09 -3.75
N ALA A 325 0.84 -21.24 -4.22
CA ALA A 325 -0.11 -22.16 -3.60
C ALA A 325 0.36 -23.61 -3.70
N MET A 326 0.89 -23.99 -4.86
CA MET A 326 1.33 -25.36 -5.10
C MET A 326 2.60 -25.69 -4.33
N ASP A 327 3.60 -24.81 -4.34
CA ASP A 327 4.82 -24.99 -3.57
C ASP A 327 4.50 -25.06 -2.06
N SER A 328 3.53 -24.28 -1.58
CA SER A 328 3.06 -24.37 -0.18
C SER A 328 2.47 -25.75 0.15
N LEU A 329 1.62 -26.28 -0.73
CA LEU A 329 0.97 -27.57 -0.54
C LEU A 329 1.97 -28.72 -0.60
N GLU A 330 2.85 -28.72 -1.60
CA GLU A 330 3.84 -29.78 -1.77
C GLU A 330 4.83 -29.83 -0.59
N ASP A 331 5.30 -28.67 -0.12
CA ASP A 331 6.20 -28.59 1.05
C ASP A 331 5.53 -29.14 2.31
N ALA A 332 4.25 -28.80 2.55
CA ALA A 332 3.50 -29.34 3.69
C ALA A 332 3.24 -30.84 3.62
N MET A 333 3.30 -31.40 2.41
CA MET A 333 3.16 -32.84 2.16
C MET A 333 4.50 -33.58 2.11
N GLY A 334 5.61 -32.89 2.40
CA GLY A 334 6.93 -33.51 2.45
C GLY A 334 7.53 -33.76 1.07
N LYS A 335 7.38 -32.81 0.14
CA LYS A 335 8.08 -32.83 -1.15
C LYS A 335 9.56 -33.18 -0.97
N THR A 336 10.08 -34.03 -1.85
CA THR A 336 11.50 -34.36 -1.93
C THR A 336 12.18 -33.53 -3.01
N ASP A 337 13.42 -33.09 -2.77
CA ASP A 337 14.21 -32.32 -3.74
C ASP A 337 14.80 -33.14 -4.89
N ALA A 338 14.45 -34.43 -4.99
CA ALA A 338 14.88 -35.27 -6.08
C ALA A 338 14.24 -34.80 -7.41
N PRO A 339 15.02 -34.56 -8.48
CA PRO A 339 14.54 -33.95 -9.73
C PRO A 339 13.36 -34.66 -10.39
N ASP A 340 13.29 -35.98 -10.25
CA ASP A 340 12.28 -36.84 -10.88
C ASP A 340 11.21 -37.35 -9.89
N ALA A 341 11.18 -36.83 -8.66
CA ALA A 341 10.17 -37.25 -7.70
C ALA A 341 8.77 -36.83 -8.17
N PRO A 342 7.78 -37.74 -8.17
CA PRO A 342 6.40 -37.37 -8.48
C PRO A 342 5.90 -36.36 -7.43
N SER A 343 5.02 -35.45 -7.86
CA SER A 343 4.38 -34.51 -6.94
C SER A 343 3.66 -35.28 -5.83
N PRO A 344 3.77 -34.88 -4.55
CA PRO A 344 3.02 -35.52 -3.47
C PRO A 344 1.50 -35.35 -3.62
N LEU A 345 1.06 -34.47 -4.53
CA LEU A 345 -0.34 -34.25 -4.91
C LEU A 345 -0.88 -35.27 -5.92
N LEU A 346 -0.02 -36.08 -6.54
CA LEU A 346 -0.43 -37.13 -7.47
C LEU A 346 -1.40 -38.11 -6.80
N ASP A 347 -2.51 -38.40 -7.46
CA ASP A 347 -3.59 -39.29 -7.01
C ASP A 347 -4.31 -38.88 -5.71
N LYS A 348 -4.03 -37.68 -5.17
CA LYS A 348 -4.72 -37.17 -3.97
C LYS A 348 -6.12 -36.69 -4.29
N GLN A 349 -7.05 -36.95 -3.38
CA GLN A 349 -8.40 -36.37 -3.45
C GLN A 349 -8.38 -34.97 -2.85
N VAL A 350 -8.77 -33.96 -3.62
CA VAL A 350 -8.73 -32.56 -3.19
C VAL A 350 -10.12 -31.95 -3.21
N LEU A 351 -10.54 -31.40 -2.07
CA LEU A 351 -11.76 -30.60 -1.96
C LEU A 351 -11.40 -29.11 -2.01
N LEU A 352 -11.90 -28.42 -3.03
CA LEU A 352 -11.70 -26.99 -3.22
C LEU A 352 -12.99 -26.23 -2.92
N LEU A 353 -12.97 -25.35 -1.91
CA LEU A 353 -14.10 -24.53 -1.51
C LEU A 353 -14.01 -23.16 -2.18
N GLY A 354 -15.00 -22.81 -3.00
CA GLY A 354 -15.06 -21.57 -3.75
C GLY A 354 -14.77 -21.73 -5.25
N ALA A 355 -15.25 -20.77 -6.04
CA ALA A 355 -15.09 -20.75 -7.49
C ALA A 355 -14.67 -19.35 -8.01
N GLY A 356 -13.81 -18.64 -7.26
CA GLY A 356 -13.23 -17.35 -7.64
C GLY A 356 -11.87 -17.48 -8.36
N GLY A 357 -11.21 -16.35 -8.64
CA GLY A 357 -9.91 -16.34 -9.36
C GLY A 357 -8.77 -17.09 -8.65
N VAL A 358 -8.75 -17.05 -7.31
CA VAL A 358 -7.81 -17.83 -6.49
C VAL A 358 -8.12 -19.33 -6.61
N ALA A 359 -9.39 -19.71 -6.54
CA ALA A 359 -9.84 -21.09 -6.75
C ALA A 359 -9.47 -21.60 -8.14
N ARG A 360 -9.67 -20.79 -9.19
CA ARG A 360 -9.27 -21.13 -10.56
C ARG A 360 -7.79 -21.45 -10.66
N SER A 361 -6.94 -20.59 -10.10
CA SER A 361 -5.48 -20.77 -10.13
C SER A 361 -5.05 -22.04 -9.38
N ILE A 362 -5.64 -22.28 -8.20
CA ILE A 362 -5.34 -23.48 -7.40
C ILE A 362 -5.86 -24.75 -8.08
N ALA A 363 -7.09 -24.75 -8.61
CA ALA A 363 -7.67 -25.89 -9.31
C ALA A 363 -6.79 -26.32 -10.49
N PHE A 364 -6.35 -25.36 -11.31
CA PHE A 364 -5.45 -25.62 -12.43
C PHE A 364 -4.13 -26.29 -11.97
N GLY A 365 -3.55 -25.83 -10.85
CA GLY A 365 -2.30 -26.40 -10.30
C GLY A 365 -2.41 -27.77 -9.71
N LEU A 366 -3.52 -28.04 -9.04
CA LEU A 366 -3.81 -29.35 -8.49
C LEU A 366 -4.01 -30.37 -9.61
N THR A 367 -4.87 -30.08 -10.58
CA THR A 367 -5.15 -30.99 -11.71
C THR A 367 -3.89 -31.28 -12.52
N ARG A 368 -3.04 -30.27 -12.76
CA ARG A 368 -1.75 -30.45 -13.47
C ARG A 368 -0.74 -31.33 -12.73
N ARG A 369 -0.86 -31.45 -11.41
CA ARG A 369 -0.04 -32.35 -10.58
C ARG A 369 -0.66 -33.74 -10.44
N GLY A 370 -1.75 -34.02 -11.15
CA GLY A 370 -2.44 -35.31 -11.13
C GLY A 370 -3.37 -35.49 -9.93
N ALA A 371 -3.75 -34.41 -9.24
CA ALA A 371 -4.72 -34.49 -8.15
C ALA A 371 -6.15 -34.64 -8.69
N SER A 372 -6.96 -35.42 -7.99
CA SER A 372 -8.40 -35.57 -8.25
C SER A 372 -9.20 -34.47 -7.56
N VAL A 373 -9.42 -33.35 -8.25
CA VAL A 373 -10.07 -32.16 -7.69
C VAL A 373 -11.59 -32.25 -7.76
N THR A 374 -12.25 -31.87 -6.66
CA THR A 374 -13.70 -31.62 -6.57
C THR A 374 -13.94 -30.19 -6.08
N ILE A 375 -14.59 -29.37 -6.90
CA ILE A 375 -14.91 -27.97 -6.59
C ILE A 375 -16.31 -27.88 -6.02
N THR A 376 -16.47 -27.08 -4.98
CA THR A 376 -17.79 -26.76 -4.41
C THR A 376 -17.89 -25.27 -4.10
N ASN A 377 -19.05 -24.67 -4.32
CA ASN A 377 -19.26 -23.24 -4.11
C ASN A 377 -20.72 -22.96 -3.75
N ARG A 378 -20.99 -21.92 -2.95
CA ARG A 378 -22.35 -21.53 -2.52
C ARG A 378 -23.37 -21.42 -3.67
N HIS A 379 -22.90 -21.06 -4.87
CA HIS A 379 -23.65 -21.14 -6.12
C HIS A 379 -23.05 -22.28 -6.95
N ASP A 380 -23.76 -23.41 -7.02
CA ASP A 380 -23.26 -24.64 -7.66
C ASP A 380 -22.89 -24.43 -9.13
N GLU A 381 -23.66 -23.62 -9.87
CA GLU A 381 -23.39 -23.29 -11.28
C GLU A 381 -21.98 -22.74 -11.50
N ARG A 382 -21.46 -21.92 -10.56
CA ARG A 382 -20.09 -21.39 -10.66
C ARG A 382 -19.04 -22.47 -10.43
N ALA A 383 -19.30 -23.43 -9.54
CA ALA A 383 -18.41 -24.58 -9.34
C ALA A 383 -18.42 -25.49 -10.57
N ALA A 384 -19.59 -25.76 -11.15
CA ALA A 384 -19.73 -26.56 -12.37
C ALA A 384 -18.98 -25.93 -13.55
N LYS A 385 -19.18 -24.63 -13.78
CA LYS A 385 -18.48 -23.88 -14.84
C LYS A 385 -16.96 -23.94 -14.68
N LEU A 386 -16.46 -23.67 -13.47
CA LEU A 386 -15.02 -23.74 -13.22
C LEU A 386 -14.47 -25.16 -13.36
N ALA A 387 -15.24 -26.16 -12.92
CA ALA A 387 -14.84 -27.55 -13.04
C ALA A 387 -14.74 -28.01 -14.50
N GLU A 388 -15.68 -27.59 -15.35
CA GLU A 388 -15.64 -27.81 -16.80
C GLU A 388 -14.41 -27.16 -17.43
N GLU A 389 -14.17 -25.87 -17.15
CA GLU A 389 -13.03 -25.12 -17.68
C GLU A 389 -11.67 -25.73 -17.30
N VAL A 390 -11.56 -26.34 -16.11
CA VAL A 390 -10.33 -26.97 -15.60
C VAL A 390 -10.24 -28.46 -15.95
N GLY A 391 -11.36 -29.11 -16.28
CA GLY A 391 -11.42 -30.56 -16.51
C GLY A 391 -11.41 -31.38 -15.21
N CYS A 392 -12.17 -30.96 -14.19
CA CYS A 392 -12.30 -31.66 -12.91
C CYS A 392 -13.77 -31.85 -12.48
N ARG A 393 -14.02 -32.32 -11.26
CA ARG A 393 -15.38 -32.58 -10.75
C ARG A 393 -15.93 -31.38 -10.01
N SER A 394 -17.26 -31.24 -10.00
CA SER A 394 -17.97 -30.33 -9.09
C SER A 394 -18.93 -31.10 -8.20
N ALA A 395 -19.27 -30.52 -7.05
CA ALA A 395 -20.26 -31.06 -6.13
C ALA A 395 -21.08 -29.94 -5.47
N ASN A 396 -22.34 -30.25 -5.15
CA ASN A 396 -23.24 -29.33 -4.45
C ASN A 396 -22.64 -28.86 -3.11
N TRP A 397 -22.79 -27.57 -2.80
CA TRP A 397 -22.28 -26.98 -1.55
C TRP A 397 -22.69 -27.72 -0.28
N GLY A 398 -23.88 -28.31 -0.23
CA GLY A 398 -24.37 -29.10 0.90
C GLY A 398 -23.56 -30.36 1.18
N LEU A 399 -22.87 -30.92 0.18
CA LEU A 399 -22.07 -32.15 0.32
C LEU A 399 -20.66 -31.92 0.85
N ARG A 400 -20.21 -30.66 0.94
CA ARG A 400 -18.82 -30.31 1.30
C ARG A 400 -18.34 -30.91 2.64
N ALA A 401 -19.24 -31.18 3.57
CA ALA A 401 -18.91 -31.71 4.89
C ALA A 401 -18.80 -33.25 4.94
N THR A 402 -19.24 -33.95 3.89
CA THR A 402 -19.24 -35.43 3.82
C THR A 402 -18.25 -35.98 2.79
N LEU A 403 -17.71 -35.13 1.91
CA LEU A 403 -16.71 -35.51 0.92
C LEU A 403 -15.37 -35.83 1.59
N LEU A 404 -14.87 -37.03 1.32
CA LEU A 404 -13.54 -37.46 1.75
C LEU A 404 -12.47 -36.77 0.90
N ALA A 405 -11.48 -36.16 1.55
CA ALA A 405 -10.35 -35.52 0.89
C ALA A 405 -9.05 -35.70 1.70
N ASP A 406 -7.94 -35.83 0.97
CA ASP A 406 -6.59 -35.81 1.53
C ASP A 406 -6.09 -34.36 1.69
N VAL A 407 -6.60 -33.46 0.84
CA VAL A 407 -6.32 -32.02 0.88
C VAL A 407 -7.63 -31.24 0.81
N ILE A 408 -7.79 -30.26 1.69
CA ILE A 408 -8.92 -29.32 1.67
C ILE A 408 -8.35 -27.91 1.50
N VAL A 409 -8.86 -27.16 0.53
CA VAL A 409 -8.41 -25.79 0.28
C VAL A 409 -9.59 -24.82 0.30
N ASN A 410 -9.54 -23.84 1.20
CA ASN A 410 -10.52 -22.75 1.24
C ASN A 410 -10.08 -21.57 0.38
N CYS A 411 -10.84 -21.29 -0.67
CA CYS A 411 -10.73 -20.14 -1.55
C CYS A 411 -11.95 -19.20 -1.42
N THR A 412 -12.79 -19.40 -0.40
CA THR A 412 -13.91 -18.50 -0.08
C THR A 412 -13.46 -17.42 0.92
N PRO A 413 -14.19 -16.30 1.05
CA PRO A 413 -13.91 -15.31 2.08
C PRO A 413 -14.44 -15.69 3.48
N VAL A 414 -15.03 -16.88 3.66
CA VAL A 414 -15.63 -17.30 4.94
C VAL A 414 -14.55 -17.48 6.00
N GLY A 415 -14.65 -16.76 7.11
CA GLY A 415 -13.63 -16.72 8.17
C GLY A 415 -12.64 -15.55 8.05
N MET A 416 -12.80 -14.68 7.05
CA MET A 416 -11.99 -13.47 6.88
C MET A 416 -12.51 -12.35 7.80
N HIS A 417 -11.62 -11.51 8.32
CA HIS A 417 -12.04 -10.34 9.10
C HIS A 417 -13.06 -9.47 8.34
N PRO A 418 -14.16 -9.02 8.98
CA PRO A 418 -14.43 -9.08 10.42
C PRO A 418 -15.09 -10.38 10.92
N ASP A 419 -15.58 -11.23 10.02
CA ASP A 419 -16.36 -12.44 10.32
C ASP A 419 -15.46 -13.63 10.69
N VAL A 420 -14.61 -13.44 11.70
CA VAL A 420 -13.50 -14.35 12.06
C VAL A 420 -13.95 -15.66 12.72
N ASP A 421 -15.19 -15.70 13.21
CA ASP A 421 -15.79 -16.87 13.87
C ASP A 421 -16.50 -17.81 12.87
N ASP A 422 -16.68 -17.37 11.62
CA ASP A 422 -17.27 -18.19 10.57
C ASP A 422 -16.28 -19.23 10.03
N THR A 423 -16.81 -20.38 9.61
CA THR A 423 -16.05 -21.45 8.95
C THR A 423 -16.85 -22.05 7.81
N PRO A 424 -16.23 -22.35 6.65
CA PRO A 424 -16.93 -23.01 5.56
C PRO A 424 -17.22 -24.49 5.86
N LEU A 425 -16.51 -25.09 6.83
CA LEU A 425 -16.63 -26.51 7.19
C LEU A 425 -16.88 -26.72 8.69
N PRO A 426 -17.82 -27.61 9.06
CA PRO A 426 -17.98 -28.04 10.44
C PRO A 426 -16.82 -28.96 10.89
N PRO A 427 -16.59 -29.13 12.20
CA PRO A 427 -15.54 -30.01 12.72
C PRO A 427 -15.63 -31.46 12.23
N SER A 428 -16.85 -31.93 11.89
CA SER A 428 -17.08 -33.28 11.35
C SER A 428 -16.54 -33.50 9.94
N ALA A 429 -16.23 -32.44 9.20
CA ALA A 429 -15.67 -32.54 7.85
C ALA A 429 -14.19 -32.99 7.85
N PHE A 430 -13.47 -32.81 8.95
CA PHE A 430 -12.08 -33.25 9.11
C PHE A 430 -12.05 -34.71 9.56
N GLN A 431 -12.32 -35.61 8.60
CA GLN A 431 -12.59 -37.04 8.86
C GLN A 431 -11.33 -37.89 9.08
N ARG A 432 -10.15 -37.43 8.65
CA ARG A 432 -8.88 -38.19 8.73
C ARG A 432 -7.79 -37.35 9.40
N SER A 433 -7.01 -37.98 10.29
CA SER A 433 -5.76 -37.38 10.78
C SER A 433 -4.75 -37.25 9.64
N GLY A 434 -4.01 -36.14 9.60
CA GLY A 434 -3.02 -35.90 8.55
C GLY A 434 -3.57 -35.36 7.23
N THR A 435 -4.89 -35.10 7.11
CA THR A 435 -5.43 -34.26 6.02
C THR A 435 -4.71 -32.91 6.02
N VAL A 436 -4.31 -32.42 4.85
CA VAL A 436 -3.75 -31.07 4.70
C VAL A 436 -4.89 -30.09 4.50
N VAL A 437 -4.99 -29.08 5.36
CA VAL A 437 -6.01 -28.04 5.30
C VAL A 437 -5.33 -26.70 5.03
N PHE A 438 -5.62 -26.12 3.88
CA PHE A 438 -5.05 -24.85 3.45
C PHE A 438 -6.15 -23.78 3.37
N ASP A 439 -5.96 -22.68 4.07
CA ASP A 439 -6.82 -21.50 3.95
C ASP A 439 -6.09 -20.39 3.21
N THR A 440 -6.68 -19.86 2.13
CA THR A 440 -6.08 -18.75 1.36
C THR A 440 -6.28 -17.39 2.05
N ILE A 441 -7.15 -17.34 3.08
CA ILE A 441 -7.31 -16.17 3.94
C ILE A 441 -6.04 -15.99 4.77
N TYR A 442 -5.48 -14.77 4.74
CA TYR A 442 -4.31 -14.39 5.53
C TYR A 442 -4.63 -13.42 6.68
N HIS A 443 -5.86 -12.87 6.73
CA HIS A 443 -6.32 -11.99 7.80
C HIS A 443 -7.70 -12.42 8.31
N PRO A 444 -7.78 -13.07 9.48
CA PRO A 444 -6.67 -13.43 10.38
C PRO A 444 -5.78 -14.58 9.85
N GLU A 445 -4.53 -14.69 10.33
CA GLU A 445 -3.62 -15.81 9.99
C GLU A 445 -4.17 -17.17 10.48
N ASN A 446 -4.91 -17.14 11.59
CA ASN A 446 -5.52 -18.31 12.23
C ASN A 446 -7.05 -18.24 12.12
N THR A 447 -7.61 -18.61 10.97
CA THR A 447 -9.07 -18.68 10.76
C THR A 447 -9.73 -19.78 11.60
N MET A 448 -11.05 -19.70 11.77
CA MET A 448 -11.80 -20.74 12.48
C MET A 448 -11.61 -22.12 11.83
N MET A 449 -11.59 -22.20 10.49
CA MET A 449 -11.34 -23.46 9.78
C MET A 449 -10.00 -24.09 10.17
N LEU A 450 -8.93 -23.29 10.20
CA LEU A 450 -7.59 -23.78 10.56
C LEU A 450 -7.50 -24.19 12.04
N LYS A 451 -8.21 -23.49 12.94
CA LYS A 451 -8.29 -23.87 14.36
C LYS A 451 -8.92 -25.27 14.51
N LEU A 452 -10.10 -25.47 13.91
CA LEU A 452 -10.83 -26.74 13.95
C LEU A 452 -10.04 -27.89 13.29
N ALA A 453 -9.32 -27.60 12.21
CA ALA A 453 -8.46 -28.58 11.55
C ALA A 453 -7.33 -29.06 12.48
N ARG A 454 -6.68 -28.16 13.23
CA ARG A 454 -5.62 -28.54 14.20
C ARG A 454 -6.14 -29.38 15.34
N GLU A 455 -7.33 -29.08 15.87
CA GLU A 455 -7.98 -29.90 16.89
C GLU A 455 -8.19 -31.35 16.42
N ARG A 456 -8.32 -31.55 15.11
CA ARG A 456 -8.43 -32.87 14.45
C ARG A 456 -7.10 -33.44 13.96
N ARG A 457 -5.97 -32.84 14.35
CA ARG A 457 -4.61 -33.24 13.97
C ARG A 457 -4.37 -33.24 12.45
N CYS A 458 -5.00 -32.29 11.76
CA CYS A 458 -4.69 -31.97 10.37
C CYS A 458 -3.41 -31.12 10.30
N THR A 459 -2.69 -31.24 9.18
CA THR A 459 -1.60 -30.32 8.85
C THR A 459 -2.21 -29.04 8.28
N THR A 460 -1.90 -27.87 8.85
CA THR A 460 -2.50 -26.61 8.41
C THR A 460 -1.53 -25.71 7.67
N LEU A 461 -2.00 -25.13 6.57
CA LEU A 461 -1.33 -24.07 5.81
C LEU A 461 -2.15 -22.77 5.87
N THR A 462 -1.47 -21.65 5.99
CA THR A 462 -2.11 -20.33 6.15
C THR A 462 -2.00 -19.50 4.88
N GLY A 463 -2.90 -18.51 4.72
CA GLY A 463 -2.80 -17.58 3.60
C GLY A 463 -1.54 -16.71 3.66
N VAL A 464 -0.94 -16.57 4.86
CA VAL A 464 0.36 -15.89 5.05
C VAL A 464 1.46 -16.63 4.30
N ASP A 465 1.46 -17.97 4.31
CA ASP A 465 2.47 -18.78 3.60
C ASP A 465 2.39 -18.56 2.09
N MET A 466 1.18 -18.61 1.53
CA MET A 466 0.95 -18.33 0.11
C MET A 466 1.31 -16.88 -0.23
N PHE A 467 0.92 -15.91 0.59
CA PHE A 467 1.19 -14.49 0.35
C PHE A 467 2.71 -14.22 0.28
N VAL A 468 3.49 -14.73 1.23
CA VAL A 468 4.93 -14.51 1.27
C VAL A 468 5.60 -15.17 0.06
N ARG A 469 5.20 -16.40 -0.31
CA ARG A 469 5.77 -17.09 -1.47
C ARG A 469 5.45 -16.42 -2.79
N GLN A 470 4.20 -15.97 -3.01
CA GLN A 470 3.88 -15.27 -4.27
C GLN A 470 4.63 -13.94 -4.38
N ALA A 471 4.82 -13.25 -3.26
CA ALA A 471 5.59 -12.01 -3.21
C ALA A 471 7.09 -12.27 -3.43
N ALA A 472 7.63 -13.38 -2.92
CA ALA A 472 9.02 -13.77 -3.15
C ALA A 472 9.28 -14.11 -4.63
N LEU A 473 8.34 -14.78 -5.29
CA LEU A 473 8.42 -15.04 -6.73
C LEU A 473 8.35 -13.73 -7.55
N GLN A 474 7.48 -12.78 -7.16
CA GLN A 474 7.46 -11.44 -7.74
C GLN A 474 8.80 -10.73 -7.56
N PHE A 475 9.35 -10.78 -6.34
CA PHE A 475 10.64 -10.18 -6.01
C PHE A 475 11.75 -10.75 -6.90
N LYS A 476 11.75 -12.07 -7.12
CA LYS A 476 12.69 -12.74 -8.04
C LYS A 476 12.53 -12.20 -9.47
N VAL A 477 11.31 -12.04 -9.97
CA VAL A 477 11.04 -11.44 -11.29
C VAL A 477 11.55 -9.98 -11.37
N TYR A 478 11.46 -9.21 -10.28
CA TYR A 478 11.87 -7.81 -10.25
C TYR A 478 13.37 -7.58 -10.10
N THR A 479 14.11 -8.57 -9.59
CA THR A 479 15.49 -8.37 -9.10
C THR A 479 16.47 -9.44 -9.54
N ASP A 480 16.00 -10.55 -10.11
CA ASP A 480 16.74 -11.79 -10.37
C ASP A 480 17.39 -12.42 -9.13
N ARG A 481 17.06 -11.93 -7.92
CA ARG A 481 17.57 -12.42 -6.63
C ARG A 481 16.51 -13.14 -5.82
N ASP A 482 16.95 -14.10 -5.01
CA ASP A 482 16.03 -14.78 -4.10
C ASP A 482 15.63 -13.84 -2.97
N ALA A 483 14.34 -13.87 -2.63
CA ALA A 483 13.79 -12.97 -1.63
C ALA A 483 14.09 -13.48 -0.21
N PRO A 484 14.41 -12.57 0.74
CA PRO A 484 14.57 -12.93 2.14
C PRO A 484 13.20 -13.23 2.79
N LEU A 485 12.76 -14.49 2.68
CA LEU A 485 11.42 -14.94 3.09
C LEU A 485 11.09 -14.58 4.55
N ASP A 486 12.03 -14.72 5.47
CA ASP A 486 11.82 -14.41 6.89
C ASP A 486 11.55 -12.92 7.12
N VAL A 487 12.25 -12.05 6.40
CA VAL A 487 12.05 -10.59 6.47
C VAL A 487 10.69 -10.22 5.91
N MET A 488 10.32 -10.80 4.76
CA MET A 488 9.00 -10.61 4.15
C MET A 488 7.88 -11.07 5.09
N ARG A 489 8.04 -12.23 5.72
CA ARG A 489 7.08 -12.78 6.69
C ARG A 489 6.98 -11.90 7.94
N ALA A 490 8.10 -11.41 8.47
CA ALA A 490 8.11 -10.52 9.62
C ALA A 490 7.41 -9.18 9.32
N ALA A 491 7.67 -8.58 8.15
CA ALA A 491 7.00 -7.37 7.70
C ALA A 491 5.48 -7.57 7.56
N LEU A 492 5.06 -8.70 6.98
CA LEU A 492 3.65 -9.06 6.86
C LEU A 492 2.99 -9.23 8.23
N LYS A 493 3.61 -9.99 9.15
CA LYS A 493 3.09 -10.23 10.50
C LYS A 493 2.95 -8.95 11.31
N ARG A 494 3.92 -8.02 11.20
CA ARG A 494 3.82 -6.68 11.82
C ARG A 494 2.56 -5.94 11.36
N LYS A 495 2.18 -6.05 10.09
CA LYS A 495 0.99 -5.38 9.55
C LYS A 495 -0.32 -6.06 9.94
N LEU A 496 -0.30 -7.37 10.16
CA LEU A 496 -1.45 -8.17 10.57
C LEU A 496 -1.67 -8.18 12.08
N GLY A 497 -0.65 -7.84 12.87
CA GLY A 497 -0.70 -7.83 14.33
C GLY A 497 -1.73 -6.83 14.89
N PRO A 498 -2.36 -7.14 16.04
CA PRO A 498 -3.33 -6.25 16.70
C PRO A 498 -2.67 -4.98 17.25
N LEU A 499 -1.39 -5.08 17.63
CA LEU A 499 -0.54 -3.94 17.97
C LEU A 499 -0.01 -3.34 16.67
N LYS A 500 -0.79 -2.46 16.05
CA LYS A 500 -0.25 -1.56 15.02
C LYS A 500 0.65 -0.56 15.75
N ASP A 501 1.93 -0.91 15.95
CA ASP A 501 2.97 -0.15 16.66
C ASP A 501 2.57 1.32 16.89
N GLU A 502 2.19 1.61 18.13
CA GLU A 502 1.88 2.96 18.66
C GLU A 502 3.12 3.84 18.70
#